data_AF-A0A936CK80-F1
#
_entry.id   AF-A0A936CK80-F1
#
_cell.length_a   1.000
_cell.length_b   1.000
_cell.length_c   1.000
_cell.angle_alpha   90.00
_cell.angle_beta   90.00
_cell.angle_gamma   90.00
#
_symmetry.space_group_name_H-M   'P 1'
#
loop_
_entity.id
_entity.type
_entity.pdbx_description
1 polymer ?
#
loop_
_entity_poly.entity_id
_entity_poly.type
_entity_poly.pdbx_seq_one_letter_code
_entity_poly.pdbx_strand_id
1 'polypeptide(L)'
;MSFFATVSCFGQPRGRGGMAVEQYFSKCSSFDAVDRKKYFKNPAPDNFYSGDDANYTFMGKRESYYSWTWGDALFVVLDPYFFTSIKPDTLNGWRWTLGKDQYDWLRNTLETSDARFKFVFCHQLVGGDPLGRGGIEYADKYEWGGKNLDGTTGWSSNRPGWYKPIKELLAENKVTIFFHGHDHFFAKQDKDCLIYQLVPQPSLPNFNGPNQAAEYGYFQGKILPNSGHLRVTVGPLGVLTEYIKVYLPSQETGARHNKDIAASYYIPENYCYDTLFTNTPVLWNADYGRELIYPNPSCGEIKI
;
A
#
# COMPACT_ATOMS: atom_id res chain seq x y z
N MET A 1 -10.76 -8.59 16.69
CA MET A 1 -10.82 -9.34 15.42
C MET A 1 -9.42 -9.46 14.83
N SER A 2 -9.16 -10.44 13.95
CA SER A 2 -7.88 -10.55 13.24
C SER A 2 -8.10 -10.73 11.74
N PHE A 3 -7.24 -10.12 10.93
CA PHE A 3 -7.22 -10.27 9.47
C PHE A 3 -5.79 -10.45 8.96
N PHE A 4 -5.63 -11.02 7.77
CA PHE A 4 -4.34 -11.05 7.09
C PHE A 4 -4.28 -9.92 6.08
N ALA A 5 -3.21 -9.13 6.10
CA ALA A 5 -2.99 -8.10 5.09
C ALA A 5 -2.05 -8.64 4.01
N THR A 6 -2.60 -8.78 2.82
CA THR A 6 -1.88 -8.89 1.55
C THR A 6 -2.49 -7.86 0.61
N VAL A 7 -1.70 -7.37 -0.35
CA VAL A 7 -2.18 -6.39 -1.33
C VAL A 7 -1.99 -7.01 -2.70
N SER A 8 -3.10 -7.33 -3.35
CA SER A 8 -3.12 -7.84 -4.72
C SER A 8 -3.38 -6.72 -5.70
N CYS A 9 -2.80 -6.82 -6.91
CA CYS A 9 -3.12 -5.89 -7.98
C CYS A 9 -4.52 -6.20 -8.51
N PHE A 10 -5.42 -5.23 -8.44
CA PHE A 10 -6.75 -5.33 -9.04
C PHE A 10 -6.81 -4.70 -10.46
N GLY A 11 -5.65 -4.44 -11.07
CA GLY A 11 -5.46 -3.97 -12.44
C GLY A 11 -4.58 -4.90 -13.29
N GLN A 12 -4.81 -4.92 -14.60
CA GLN A 12 -4.09 -5.76 -15.56
C GLN A 12 -2.55 -5.65 -15.41
N PRO A 13 -1.79 -6.76 -15.46
CA PRO A 13 -0.32 -6.72 -15.53
C PRO A 13 0.23 -6.00 -16.78
N ARG A 14 -0.59 -5.86 -17.84
CA ARG A 14 -0.26 -5.06 -19.05
C ARG A 14 -0.62 -3.57 -18.93
N GLY A 15 -1.22 -3.15 -17.82
CA GLY A 15 -1.82 -1.82 -17.60
C GLY A 15 -1.12 -0.97 -16.53
N ARG A 16 0.22 -0.95 -16.47
CA ARG A 16 0.96 0.05 -15.68
C ARG A 16 0.78 1.49 -16.20
N GLY A 17 0.03 1.68 -17.29
CA GLY A 17 -0.78 2.86 -17.57
C GLY A 17 -2.17 2.37 -17.98
N GLY A 18 -3.22 2.88 -17.35
CA GLY A 18 -4.60 2.57 -17.72
C GLY A 18 -4.87 3.10 -19.12
N MET A 19 -5.34 2.27 -20.05
CA MET A 19 -5.85 2.80 -21.32
C MET A 19 -7.30 3.25 -21.10
N ALA A 20 -7.50 4.46 -20.56
CA ALA A 20 -8.77 5.15 -20.70
C ALA A 20 -8.78 5.81 -22.09
N VAL A 21 -9.15 5.04 -23.11
CA VAL A 21 -9.60 5.62 -24.38
C VAL A 21 -11.09 5.38 -24.45
N GLU A 22 -11.88 6.43 -24.21
CA GLU A 22 -13.35 6.47 -24.26
C GLU A 22 -13.97 5.99 -25.59
N GLN A 23 -13.18 5.52 -26.55
CA GLN A 23 -13.70 4.93 -27.79
C GLN A 23 -13.18 3.52 -28.09
N TYR A 24 -12.24 3.00 -27.31
CA TYR A 24 -11.75 1.63 -27.46
C TYR A 24 -11.26 1.09 -26.12
N PHE A 25 -12.19 0.72 -25.23
CA PHE A 25 -11.88 -0.42 -24.38
C PHE A 25 -11.54 -1.57 -25.33
N SER A 26 -10.26 -1.90 -25.44
CA SER A 26 -9.87 -3.12 -26.15
C SER A 26 -10.69 -4.24 -25.52
N LYS A 27 -11.39 -5.04 -26.32
CA LYS A 27 -12.24 -6.14 -25.81
C LYS A 27 -11.51 -6.97 -24.72
N CYS A 28 -10.18 -7.05 -24.81
CA CYS A 28 -9.27 -7.70 -23.85
C CYS A 28 -9.33 -7.15 -22.41
N SER A 29 -9.38 -5.84 -22.16
CA SER A 29 -9.45 -5.31 -20.77
C SER A 29 -10.82 -5.52 -20.15
N SER A 30 -11.87 -5.44 -20.96
CA SER A 30 -13.22 -5.80 -20.52
C SER A 30 -13.37 -7.29 -20.23
N PHE A 31 -12.78 -8.17 -21.07
CA PHE A 31 -12.75 -9.61 -20.80
C PHE A 31 -11.99 -9.96 -19.52
N ASP A 32 -10.84 -9.34 -19.28
CA ASP A 32 -10.06 -9.57 -18.06
C ASP A 32 -10.83 -9.14 -16.79
N ALA A 33 -11.52 -8.00 -16.84
CA ALA A 33 -12.39 -7.56 -15.74
C ALA A 33 -13.56 -8.54 -15.50
N VAL A 34 -14.18 -9.05 -16.57
CA VAL A 34 -15.27 -10.04 -16.47
C VAL A 34 -14.75 -11.37 -15.92
N ASP A 35 -13.60 -11.86 -16.39
CA ASP A 35 -12.99 -13.10 -15.91
C ASP A 35 -12.54 -12.98 -14.44
N ARG A 36 -11.98 -11.84 -14.04
CA ARG A 36 -11.66 -11.56 -12.64
C ARG A 36 -12.90 -11.70 -11.76
N LYS A 37 -14.04 -11.13 -12.15
CA LYS A 37 -15.28 -11.29 -11.37
C LYS A 37 -15.80 -12.73 -11.33
N LYS A 38 -15.52 -13.51 -12.37
CA LYS A 38 -15.90 -14.93 -12.43
C LYS A 38 -15.06 -15.80 -11.48
N TYR A 39 -13.74 -15.60 -11.43
CA TYR A 39 -12.82 -16.46 -10.67
C TYR A 39 -12.42 -15.88 -9.30
N PHE A 40 -12.45 -14.56 -9.16
CA PHE A 40 -12.02 -13.80 -7.98
C PHE A 40 -13.06 -12.70 -7.70
N LYS A 41 -14.23 -13.12 -7.20
CA LYS A 41 -15.34 -12.22 -6.86
C LYS A 41 -14.85 -11.14 -5.89
N ASN A 42 -15.01 -9.89 -6.29
CA ASN A 42 -14.72 -8.76 -5.42
C ASN A 42 -16.01 -8.30 -4.77
N PRO A 43 -15.93 -7.60 -3.63
CA PRO A 43 -17.09 -6.92 -3.08
C PRO A 43 -17.67 -5.91 -4.08
N ALA A 44 -18.99 -5.92 -4.20
CA ALA A 44 -19.76 -4.95 -4.97
C ALA A 44 -20.61 -4.12 -3.99
N PRO A 45 -20.96 -2.86 -4.31
CA PRO A 45 -21.82 -2.06 -3.45
C PRO A 45 -23.16 -2.75 -3.16
N ASP A 46 -23.47 -2.90 -1.87
CA ASP A 46 -24.71 -3.46 -1.32
C ASP A 46 -25.00 -2.85 0.08
N ASN A 47 -25.79 -3.52 0.92
CA ASN A 47 -26.10 -3.03 2.27
C ASN A 47 -24.92 -3.09 3.24
N PHE A 48 -23.85 -3.83 2.92
CA PHE A 48 -22.68 -4.03 3.77
C PHE A 48 -21.44 -3.36 3.18
N TYR A 49 -21.26 -3.41 1.87
CA TYR A 49 -20.14 -2.80 1.15
C TYR A 49 -20.55 -1.49 0.48
N SER A 50 -19.72 -0.46 0.62
CA SER A 50 -19.72 0.71 -0.27
C SER A 50 -18.62 0.56 -1.33
N GLY A 51 -18.65 1.32 -2.41
CA GLY A 51 -17.61 1.25 -3.44
C GLY A 51 -18.06 1.76 -4.79
N ASP A 52 -17.38 1.27 -5.83
CA ASP A 52 -17.64 1.64 -7.22
C ASP A 52 -19.04 1.22 -7.70
N ASP A 53 -19.95 2.19 -7.78
CA ASP A 53 -21.32 2.00 -8.29
C ASP A 53 -21.45 2.39 -9.78
N ALA A 54 -20.37 2.84 -10.40
CA ALA A 54 -20.37 3.19 -11.81
C ALA A 54 -20.60 1.95 -12.69
N ASN A 55 -21.38 2.12 -13.76
CA ASN A 55 -21.70 1.06 -14.70
C ASN A 55 -20.96 1.32 -16.02
N TYR A 56 -20.04 0.43 -16.38
CA TYR A 56 -19.21 0.55 -17.57
C TYR A 56 -19.70 -0.36 -18.67
N THR A 57 -19.75 0.16 -19.90
CA THR A 57 -20.09 -0.62 -21.09
C THR A 57 -19.21 -1.88 -21.19
N PHE A 58 -19.85 -3.03 -21.43
CA PHE A 58 -19.23 -4.37 -21.51
C PHE A 58 -18.66 -4.96 -20.20
N MET A 59 -18.58 -4.21 -19.12
CA MET A 59 -18.03 -4.68 -17.84
C MET A 59 -19.05 -4.69 -16.70
N GLY A 60 -20.13 -3.90 -16.78
CA GLY A 60 -21.01 -3.70 -15.63
C GLY A 60 -20.32 -2.88 -14.54
N LYS A 61 -20.64 -3.15 -13.27
CA LYS A 61 -19.86 -2.63 -12.14
C LYS A 61 -18.47 -3.25 -12.12
N ARG A 62 -17.46 -2.44 -11.79
CA ARG A 62 -16.05 -2.87 -11.87
C ARG A 62 -15.54 -3.52 -10.58
N GLU A 63 -16.17 -3.21 -9.44
CA GLU A 63 -15.89 -3.85 -8.13
C GLU A 63 -14.39 -3.75 -7.76
N SER A 64 -13.83 -2.57 -7.98
CA SER A 64 -12.38 -2.33 -7.98
C SER A 64 -11.87 -1.51 -6.80
N TYR A 65 -12.73 -0.68 -6.24
CA TYR A 65 -12.52 0.03 -4.98
C TYR A 65 -13.79 -0.11 -4.17
N TYR A 66 -13.64 -0.36 -2.87
CA TYR A 66 -14.75 -0.69 -1.98
C TYR A 66 -14.35 -0.51 -0.52
N SER A 67 -15.33 -0.38 0.35
CA SER A 67 -15.13 -0.28 1.79
C SER A 67 -16.17 -1.08 2.56
N TRP A 68 -15.82 -1.46 3.79
CA TRP A 68 -16.75 -2.06 4.74
C TRP A 68 -16.28 -1.79 6.16
N THR A 69 -17.21 -1.90 7.11
CA THR A 69 -16.89 -1.85 8.54
C THR A 69 -17.03 -3.24 9.13
N TRP A 70 -16.07 -3.64 9.95
CA TRP A 70 -16.14 -4.87 10.73
C TRP A 70 -15.63 -4.61 12.14
N GLY A 71 -16.48 -4.82 13.14
CA GLY A 71 -16.18 -4.40 14.52
C GLY A 71 -15.89 -2.91 14.59
N ASP A 72 -14.79 -2.54 15.25
CA ASP A 72 -14.37 -1.15 15.46
C ASP A 72 -13.51 -0.57 14.32
N ALA A 73 -13.39 -1.27 13.18
CA ALA A 73 -12.56 -0.80 12.08
C ALA A 73 -13.26 -0.67 10.73
N LEU A 74 -12.91 0.42 10.04
CA LEU A 74 -13.19 0.65 8.64
C LEU A 74 -12.05 0.10 7.78
N PHE A 75 -12.41 -0.61 6.71
CA PHE A 75 -11.50 -1.09 5.68
C PHE A 75 -11.84 -0.38 4.37
N VAL A 76 -10.84 0.17 3.69
CA VAL A 76 -10.99 0.86 2.40
C VAL A 76 -9.97 0.31 1.42
N VAL A 77 -10.42 -0.18 0.26
CA VAL A 77 -9.57 -0.67 -0.82
C VAL A 77 -9.66 0.30 -2.00
N LEU A 78 -8.51 0.75 -2.49
CA LEU A 78 -8.38 1.71 -3.59
C LEU A 78 -7.83 1.05 -4.86
N ASP A 79 -8.21 1.61 -6.00
CA ASP A 79 -7.64 1.30 -7.31
C ASP A 79 -6.79 2.49 -7.79
N PRO A 80 -5.45 2.37 -7.81
CA PRO A 80 -4.55 3.44 -8.23
C PRO A 80 -4.37 3.54 -9.76
N TYR A 81 -4.95 2.63 -10.54
CA TYR A 81 -4.62 2.45 -11.95
C TYR A 81 -5.70 2.91 -12.90
N PHE A 82 -6.97 2.64 -12.59
CA PHE A 82 -8.04 2.79 -13.58
C PHE A 82 -8.15 4.21 -14.14
N PHE A 83 -7.98 5.22 -13.28
CA PHE A 83 -8.09 6.62 -13.67
C PHE A 83 -6.75 7.22 -14.13
N THR A 84 -5.64 6.49 -13.98
CA THR A 84 -4.33 6.87 -14.54
C THR A 84 -4.29 6.48 -16.02
N SER A 85 -4.81 7.36 -16.89
CA SER A 85 -5.01 7.11 -18.33
C SER A 85 -3.74 7.08 -19.19
N ILE A 86 -2.63 7.58 -18.67
CA ILE A 86 -1.34 7.58 -19.34
C ILE A 86 -0.31 7.15 -18.30
N LYS A 87 0.53 6.16 -18.64
CA LYS A 87 1.62 5.73 -17.77
C LYS A 87 2.49 6.95 -17.40
N PRO A 88 2.74 7.18 -16.10
CA PRO A 88 3.63 8.25 -15.68
C PRO A 88 5.07 7.99 -16.12
N ASP A 89 5.81 9.08 -16.33
CA ASP A 89 7.24 9.07 -16.64
C ASP A 89 7.97 10.02 -15.68
N THR A 90 9.29 10.14 -15.82
CA THR A 90 10.13 10.96 -14.93
C THR A 90 9.76 12.43 -14.91
N LEU A 91 9.07 12.93 -15.94
CA LEU A 91 8.66 14.33 -16.07
C LEU A 91 7.17 14.55 -15.75
N ASN A 92 6.38 13.48 -15.73
CA ASN A 92 4.92 13.55 -15.69
C ASN A 92 4.30 12.72 -14.55
N GLY A 93 4.84 12.83 -13.33
CA GLY A 93 4.33 12.08 -12.17
C GLY A 93 2.91 12.44 -11.73
N TRP A 94 2.42 13.64 -12.06
CA TRP A 94 1.02 14.06 -11.82
C TRP A 94 -0.03 13.29 -12.63
N ARG A 95 0.39 12.46 -13.59
CA ARG A 95 -0.48 11.52 -14.31
C ARG A 95 -1.02 10.43 -13.39
N TRP A 96 -0.33 10.08 -12.29
CA TRP A 96 -0.90 9.24 -11.24
C TRP A 96 -2.16 9.91 -10.67
N THR A 97 -3.29 9.22 -10.70
CA THR A 97 -4.54 9.72 -10.15
C THR A 97 -5.49 8.59 -9.73
N LEU A 98 -6.20 8.79 -8.62
CA LEU A 98 -7.39 8.03 -8.23
C LEU A 98 -8.59 8.40 -9.11
N GLY A 99 -8.55 9.51 -9.84
CA GLY A 99 -9.73 10.10 -10.45
C GLY A 99 -10.65 10.78 -9.43
N LYS A 100 -11.42 11.77 -9.89
CA LYS A 100 -12.24 12.60 -9.00
C LYS A 100 -13.31 11.79 -8.27
N ASP A 101 -13.97 10.87 -8.96
CA ASP A 101 -15.08 10.10 -8.38
C ASP A 101 -14.61 9.20 -7.24
N GLN A 102 -13.50 8.47 -7.43
CA GLN A 102 -12.93 7.64 -6.37
C GLN A 102 -12.34 8.49 -5.23
N TYR A 103 -11.73 9.64 -5.54
CA TYR A 103 -11.22 10.56 -4.52
C TYR A 103 -12.36 11.12 -3.65
N ASP A 104 -13.46 11.57 -4.26
CA ASP A 104 -14.63 12.10 -3.53
C ASP A 104 -15.32 10.99 -2.73
N TRP A 105 -15.42 9.78 -3.29
CA TRP A 105 -15.91 8.61 -2.57
C TRP A 105 -15.03 8.27 -1.37
N LEU A 106 -13.70 8.28 -1.52
CA LEU A 106 -12.76 8.04 -0.43
C LEU A 106 -12.94 9.10 0.66
N ARG A 107 -13.02 10.37 0.27
CA ARG A 107 -13.26 11.48 1.20
C ARG A 107 -14.55 11.27 1.98
N ASN A 108 -15.66 11.06 1.31
CA ASN A 108 -16.95 10.84 1.96
C ASN A 108 -16.92 9.63 2.89
N THR A 109 -16.31 8.51 2.44
CA THR A 109 -16.16 7.29 3.25
C THR A 109 -15.39 7.55 4.54
N LEU A 110 -14.34 8.36 4.49
CA LEU A 110 -13.52 8.69 5.66
C LEU A 110 -14.21 9.69 6.59
N GLU A 111 -14.76 10.78 6.02
CA GLU A 111 -15.39 11.88 6.78
C GLU A 111 -16.68 11.45 7.49
N THR A 112 -17.38 10.43 6.97
CA THR A 112 -18.63 9.91 7.57
C THR A 112 -18.43 8.70 8.47
N SER A 113 -17.19 8.23 8.65
CA SER A 113 -16.92 7.04 9.45
C SER A 113 -16.48 7.35 10.88
N ASP A 114 -17.27 6.84 11.83
CA ASP A 114 -16.97 6.85 13.26
C ASP A 114 -16.10 5.66 13.70
N ALA A 115 -15.58 4.87 12.75
CA ALA A 115 -14.74 3.73 13.10
C ALA A 115 -13.46 4.19 13.82
N ARG A 116 -13.15 3.49 14.92
CA ARG A 116 -12.00 3.76 15.79
C ARG A 116 -10.68 3.57 15.06
N PHE A 117 -10.58 2.50 14.28
CA PHE A 117 -9.43 2.22 13.43
C PHE A 117 -9.83 2.30 11.96
N LYS A 118 -8.96 2.87 11.14
CA LYS A 118 -9.20 2.96 9.69
C LYS A 118 -7.98 2.41 8.95
N PHE A 119 -8.22 1.42 8.09
CA PHE A 119 -7.19 0.77 7.28
C PHE A 119 -7.45 1.02 5.81
N VAL A 120 -6.48 1.62 5.13
CA VAL A 120 -6.56 1.90 3.70
C VAL A 120 -5.57 1.00 2.97
N PHE A 121 -6.04 0.29 1.95
CA PHE A 121 -5.26 -0.62 1.12
C PHE A 121 -5.22 -0.08 -0.30
N CYS A 122 -4.04 0.01 -0.88
CA CYS A 122 -3.87 0.37 -2.28
C CYS A 122 -2.68 -0.40 -2.86
N HIS A 123 -2.70 -0.80 -4.13
CA HIS A 123 -1.57 -1.57 -4.67
C HIS A 123 -0.22 -0.87 -4.50
N GLN A 124 -0.24 0.45 -4.71
CA GLN A 124 0.90 1.35 -4.58
C GLN A 124 0.37 2.74 -4.20
N LEU A 125 1.25 3.67 -3.81
CA LEU A 125 0.87 5.06 -3.66
C LEU A 125 0.35 5.60 -5.01
N VAL A 126 -0.57 6.56 -4.96
CA VAL A 126 -1.00 7.32 -6.14
C VAL A 126 0.06 8.40 -6.39
N GLY A 127 1.18 7.95 -6.93
CA GLY A 127 2.46 8.65 -6.92
C GLY A 127 3.59 7.65 -7.01
N GLY A 128 4.69 7.92 -6.30
CA GLY A 128 5.90 7.11 -6.38
C GLY A 128 6.81 7.52 -7.55
N ASP A 129 7.75 6.64 -7.87
CA ASP A 129 8.55 6.75 -9.08
C ASP A 129 7.69 6.49 -10.35
N PRO A 130 8.26 6.57 -11.57
CA PRO A 130 7.53 6.28 -12.82
C PRO A 130 6.95 4.85 -12.93
N LEU A 131 7.40 3.93 -12.08
CA LEU A 131 6.92 2.56 -12.02
C LEU A 131 5.90 2.33 -10.91
N GLY A 132 5.65 3.35 -10.06
CA GLY A 132 4.75 3.26 -8.92
C GLY A 132 5.42 2.77 -7.64
N ARG A 133 6.75 2.83 -7.57
CA ARG A 133 7.55 2.35 -6.44
C ARG A 133 7.80 3.42 -5.40
N GLY A 134 8.13 2.96 -4.20
CA GLY A 134 8.60 3.81 -3.11
C GLY A 134 7.54 4.02 -2.03
N GLY A 135 8.00 4.47 -0.86
CA GLY A 135 7.17 4.73 0.30
C GLY A 135 7.13 6.20 0.68
N ILE A 136 7.47 6.51 1.93
CA ILE A 136 7.38 7.87 2.48
C ILE A 136 8.25 8.91 1.77
N GLU A 137 9.25 8.45 1.03
CA GLU A 137 10.13 9.23 0.17
C GLU A 137 9.34 9.96 -0.95
N TYR A 138 8.23 9.36 -1.40
CA TYR A 138 7.32 9.95 -2.38
C TYR A 138 6.02 10.46 -1.78
N ALA A 139 5.78 10.27 -0.48
CA ALA A 139 4.50 10.60 0.15
C ALA A 139 4.17 12.11 0.20
N ASP A 140 5.13 12.99 -0.11
CA ASP A 140 4.85 14.43 -0.27
C ASP A 140 4.57 14.83 -1.72
N LYS A 141 4.63 13.89 -2.67
CA LYS A 141 4.65 14.19 -4.11
C LYS A 141 3.30 13.92 -4.78
N TYR A 142 3.07 14.62 -5.89
CA TYR A 142 1.97 14.42 -6.83
C TYR A 142 0.59 14.41 -6.15
N GLU A 143 -0.35 13.59 -6.61
CA GLU A 143 -1.69 13.53 -6.02
C GLU A 143 -1.65 13.03 -4.57
N TRP A 144 -0.64 12.24 -4.21
CA TRP A 144 -0.52 11.75 -2.84
C TRP A 144 -0.28 12.88 -1.83
N GLY A 145 0.73 13.72 -2.05
CA GLY A 145 1.17 14.71 -1.07
C GLY A 145 1.20 16.17 -1.54
N GLY A 146 0.82 16.44 -2.78
CA GLY A 146 0.56 17.80 -3.27
C GLY A 146 1.76 18.58 -3.81
N LYS A 147 3.00 18.11 -3.62
CA LYS A 147 4.20 18.78 -4.15
C LYS A 147 4.64 18.22 -5.49
N ASN A 148 5.28 19.05 -6.30
CA ASN A 148 6.04 18.62 -7.46
C ASN A 148 7.29 17.82 -7.03
N LEU A 149 7.94 17.17 -8.00
CA LEU A 149 9.14 16.37 -7.75
C LEU A 149 10.26 17.20 -7.09
N ASP A 150 10.44 18.45 -7.53
CA ASP A 150 11.40 19.43 -6.97
C ASP A 150 11.02 19.97 -5.58
N GLY A 151 9.84 19.62 -5.05
CA GLY A 151 9.36 20.05 -3.73
C GLY A 151 8.53 21.33 -3.73
N THR A 152 8.36 22.00 -4.87
CA THR A 152 7.43 23.14 -4.99
C THR A 152 5.97 22.70 -4.88
N THR A 153 5.07 23.61 -4.49
CA THR A 153 3.63 23.30 -4.44
C THR A 153 3.08 23.04 -5.84
N GLY A 154 2.35 21.93 -6.03
CA GLY A 154 1.72 21.58 -7.33
C GLY A 154 0.23 21.26 -7.26
N TRP A 155 -0.35 21.10 -6.07
CA TRP A 155 -1.73 20.66 -5.89
C TRP A 155 -2.76 21.53 -6.61
N SER A 156 -2.82 22.83 -6.31
CA SER A 156 -3.85 23.72 -6.87
C SER A 156 -3.84 23.80 -8.39
N SER A 157 -2.66 23.64 -9.01
CA SER A 157 -2.50 23.65 -10.46
C SER A 157 -2.94 22.33 -11.11
N ASN A 158 -2.70 21.19 -10.45
CA ASN A 158 -2.93 19.86 -11.01
C ASN A 158 -4.28 19.26 -10.61
N ARG A 159 -4.88 19.70 -9.49
CA ARG A 159 -6.15 19.23 -8.94
C ARG A 159 -7.04 20.43 -8.54
N PRO A 160 -7.36 21.34 -9.48
CA PRO A 160 -8.16 22.53 -9.18
C PRO A 160 -9.54 22.13 -8.63
N GLY A 161 -9.93 22.74 -7.51
CA GLY A 161 -11.21 22.49 -6.85
C GLY A 161 -11.30 21.19 -6.05
N TRP A 162 -10.24 20.38 -5.98
CA TRP A 162 -10.19 19.23 -5.09
C TRP A 162 -9.82 19.70 -3.68
N TYR A 163 -10.30 18.99 -2.65
CA TYR A 163 -10.22 19.44 -1.27
C TYR A 163 -8.77 19.54 -0.76
N LYS A 164 -8.01 18.44 -0.80
CA LYS A 164 -6.60 18.36 -0.35
C LYS A 164 -5.88 17.09 -0.83
N PRO A 165 -4.54 17.04 -0.81
CA PRO A 165 -3.78 15.83 -1.12
C PRO A 165 -4.24 14.60 -0.33
N ILE A 166 -4.10 13.42 -0.93
CA ILE A 166 -4.59 12.16 -0.34
C ILE A 166 -3.99 11.96 1.06
N LYS A 167 -2.68 12.13 1.23
CA LYS A 167 -2.00 12.01 2.52
C LYS A 167 -2.62 12.90 3.60
N GLU A 168 -2.94 14.15 3.26
CA GLU A 168 -3.56 15.08 4.21
C GLU A 168 -5.00 14.67 4.55
N LEU A 169 -5.76 14.19 3.55
CA LEU A 169 -7.10 13.64 3.76
C LEU A 169 -7.08 12.41 4.69
N LEU A 170 -6.10 11.51 4.51
CA LEU A 170 -5.93 10.33 5.36
C LEU A 170 -5.57 10.74 6.80
N ALA A 171 -4.65 11.70 6.96
CA ALA A 171 -4.21 12.17 8.27
C ALA A 171 -5.33 12.90 9.02
N GLU A 172 -6.08 13.79 8.35
CA GLU A 172 -7.21 14.51 8.94
C GLU A 172 -8.29 13.57 9.48
N ASN A 173 -8.52 12.45 8.79
CA ASN A 173 -9.50 11.44 9.20
C ASN A 173 -8.91 10.34 10.10
N LYS A 174 -7.68 10.56 10.60
CA LYS A 174 -6.96 9.70 11.56
C LYS A 174 -6.80 8.26 11.06
N VAL A 175 -6.44 8.09 9.79
CA VAL A 175 -6.16 6.76 9.24
C VAL A 175 -5.02 6.10 10.00
N THR A 176 -5.24 4.86 10.46
CA THR A 176 -4.34 4.12 11.34
C THR A 176 -3.16 3.54 10.56
N ILE A 177 -3.43 2.84 9.46
CA ILE A 177 -2.40 2.25 8.60
C ILE A 177 -2.83 2.38 7.14
N PHE A 178 -1.93 2.86 6.31
CA PHE A 178 -1.98 2.70 4.86
C PHE A 178 -1.11 1.51 4.44
N PHE A 179 -1.75 0.46 3.92
CA PHE A 179 -1.11 -0.74 3.40
C PHE A 179 -0.90 -0.62 1.89
N HIS A 180 0.30 -0.96 1.43
CA HIS A 180 0.61 -1.06 0.01
C HIS A 180 1.46 -2.28 -0.32
N GLY A 181 1.53 -2.65 -1.61
CA GLY A 181 2.29 -3.79 -2.12
C GLY A 181 3.31 -3.33 -3.16
N HIS A 182 3.32 -3.99 -4.33
CA HIS A 182 4.15 -3.65 -5.50
C HIS A 182 5.66 -3.95 -5.40
N ASP A 183 6.28 -3.67 -4.25
CA ASP A 183 7.74 -3.67 -4.11
C ASP A 183 8.33 -4.96 -3.53
N HIS A 184 7.47 -5.85 -3.01
CA HIS A 184 7.76 -7.25 -2.67
C HIS A 184 8.81 -7.45 -1.56
N PHE A 185 8.74 -6.67 -0.50
CA PHE A 185 9.43 -6.88 0.77
C PHE A 185 8.60 -6.31 1.92
N PHE A 186 9.05 -6.44 3.16
CA PHE A 186 8.41 -5.78 4.29
C PHE A 186 9.05 -4.40 4.48
N ALA A 187 8.27 -3.34 4.55
CA ALA A 187 8.73 -2.04 5.05
C ALA A 187 7.66 -1.39 5.92
N LYS A 188 8.07 -0.92 7.10
CA LYS A 188 7.23 -0.11 7.98
C LYS A 188 7.87 1.27 8.12
N GLN A 189 7.18 2.29 7.65
CA GLN A 189 7.60 3.68 7.69
C GLN A 189 6.52 4.53 8.38
N ASP A 190 6.93 5.57 9.09
CA ASP A 190 6.03 6.52 9.75
C ASP A 190 6.23 7.88 9.10
N LYS A 191 5.13 8.57 8.77
CA LYS A 191 5.18 9.94 8.30
C LYS A 191 3.91 10.67 8.70
N ASP A 192 4.08 11.77 9.45
CA ASP A 192 2.97 12.64 9.88
C ASP A 192 1.81 11.87 10.51
N CYS A 193 2.13 11.01 11.49
CA CYS A 193 1.20 10.13 12.20
C CYS A 193 0.55 9.01 11.38
N LEU A 194 0.77 8.94 10.07
CA LEU A 194 0.32 7.86 9.22
C LEU A 194 1.41 6.79 9.08
N ILE A 195 1.05 5.54 9.34
CA ILE A 195 1.92 4.39 9.08
C ILE A 195 1.76 3.94 7.63
N TYR A 196 2.88 3.88 6.92
CA TYR A 196 3.00 3.30 5.58
C TYR A 196 3.57 1.89 5.74
N GLN A 197 2.75 0.90 5.45
CA GLN A 197 3.10 -0.51 5.56
C GLN A 197 3.15 -1.14 4.17
N LEU A 198 4.37 -1.34 3.68
CA LEU A 198 4.61 -2.21 2.53
C LEU A 198 4.45 -3.67 2.98
N VAL A 199 3.55 -4.40 2.34
CA VAL A 199 3.29 -5.80 2.63
C VAL A 199 4.21 -6.72 1.80
N PRO A 200 4.79 -7.75 2.43
CA PRO A 200 5.59 -8.76 1.74
C PRO A 200 4.72 -9.60 0.78
N GLN A 201 5.37 -10.28 -0.18
CA GLN A 201 4.71 -11.16 -1.13
C GLN A 201 4.93 -12.63 -0.74
N PRO A 202 3.91 -13.38 -0.31
CA PRO A 202 4.06 -14.75 0.21
C PRO A 202 4.61 -15.76 -0.81
N SER A 203 4.39 -15.50 -2.11
CA SER A 203 4.74 -16.44 -3.18
C SER A 203 6.11 -16.19 -3.81
N LEU A 204 6.82 -15.12 -3.42
CA LEU A 204 8.12 -14.77 -3.98
C LEU A 204 9.23 -15.16 -3.00
N PRO A 205 9.98 -16.25 -3.22
CA PRO A 205 10.96 -16.80 -2.28
C PRO A 205 12.28 -15.99 -2.30
N ASN A 206 12.21 -14.70 -2.00
CA ASN A 206 13.37 -13.84 -1.86
C ASN A 206 13.72 -13.64 -0.38
N PHE A 207 14.59 -14.51 0.15
CA PHE A 207 14.97 -14.50 1.56
C PHE A 207 16.22 -13.67 1.86
N ASN A 208 17.13 -13.54 0.89
CA ASN A 208 18.52 -13.08 1.05
C ASN A 208 18.67 -11.54 1.15
N GLY A 209 17.72 -10.87 1.78
CA GLY A 209 17.74 -9.41 1.99
C GLY A 209 16.83 -8.62 1.03
N PRO A 210 16.35 -7.43 1.45
CA PRO A 210 15.53 -6.54 0.63
C PRO A 210 16.40 -5.68 -0.30
N ASN A 211 17.26 -6.30 -1.11
CA ASN A 211 18.31 -5.61 -1.89
C ASN A 211 17.77 -4.56 -2.87
N GLN A 212 16.54 -4.76 -3.33
CA GLN A 212 15.83 -3.84 -4.22
C GLN A 212 15.29 -2.57 -3.53
N ALA A 213 15.28 -2.52 -2.20
CA ALA A 213 14.60 -1.44 -1.47
C ALA A 213 15.18 -0.05 -1.78
N ALA A 214 16.50 0.09 -1.79
CA ALA A 214 17.16 1.37 -2.08
C ALA A 214 16.92 1.81 -3.53
N GLU A 215 16.99 0.88 -4.49
CA GLU A 215 16.69 1.16 -5.90
C GLU A 215 15.23 1.60 -6.07
N TYR A 216 14.31 1.03 -5.28
CA TYR A 216 12.89 1.33 -5.32
C TYR A 216 12.51 2.57 -4.49
N GLY A 217 13.50 3.28 -3.94
CA GLY A 217 13.31 4.54 -3.24
C GLY A 217 12.91 4.41 -1.78
N TYR A 218 13.34 3.36 -1.08
CA TYR A 218 13.17 3.20 0.37
C TYR A 218 14.52 3.40 1.07
N PHE A 219 14.63 4.49 1.82
CA PHE A 219 15.84 4.88 2.56
C PHE A 219 15.57 5.01 4.06
N GLN A 220 14.31 4.99 4.47
CA GLN A 220 13.89 5.14 5.86
C GLN A 220 12.96 4.02 6.32
N GLY A 221 12.81 3.89 7.64
CA GLY A 221 11.93 2.91 8.29
C GLY A 221 12.56 1.53 8.48
N LYS A 222 11.74 0.58 8.94
CA LYS A 222 12.18 -0.79 9.15
C LYS A 222 11.89 -1.65 7.93
N ILE A 223 12.95 -2.08 7.26
CA ILE A 223 12.89 -2.89 6.04
C ILE A 223 13.39 -4.30 6.35
N LEU A 224 12.67 -5.33 5.90
CA LEU A 224 12.98 -6.74 6.11
C LEU A 224 12.73 -7.55 4.84
N PRO A 225 13.51 -8.64 4.61
CA PRO A 225 13.38 -9.46 3.41
C PRO A 225 12.03 -10.19 3.34
N ASN A 226 11.66 -10.56 2.13
CA ASN A 226 10.57 -11.50 1.83
C ASN A 226 10.96 -12.94 2.29
N SER A 227 10.16 -14.00 2.21
CA SER A 227 8.74 -14.14 1.91
C SER A 227 7.87 -14.12 3.18
N GLY A 228 6.64 -13.63 3.06
CA GLY A 228 5.60 -13.85 4.05
C GLY A 228 4.37 -12.95 3.88
N HIS A 229 3.55 -12.85 4.93
CA HIS A 229 2.34 -12.01 4.98
C HIS A 229 2.23 -11.30 6.33
N LEU A 230 1.34 -10.31 6.43
CA LEU A 230 1.03 -9.70 7.72
C LEU A 230 -0.20 -10.37 8.36
N ARG A 231 -0.17 -10.51 9.68
CA ARG A 231 -1.35 -10.75 10.52
C ARG A 231 -1.60 -9.49 11.34
N VAL A 232 -2.82 -8.97 11.27
CA VAL A 232 -3.23 -7.76 12.00
C VAL A 232 -4.34 -8.15 12.97
N THR A 233 -4.15 -7.86 14.25
CA THR A 233 -5.12 -8.11 15.31
C THR A 233 -5.58 -6.78 15.89
N VAL A 234 -6.87 -6.51 15.73
CA VAL A 234 -7.55 -5.31 16.21
C VAL A 234 -8.27 -5.67 17.51
N GLY A 235 -7.85 -5.06 18.60
CA GLY A 235 -8.47 -5.16 19.91
C GLY A 235 -8.97 -3.80 20.40
N PRO A 236 -9.72 -3.76 21.52
CA PRO A 236 -10.23 -2.51 22.07
C PRO A 236 -9.12 -1.53 22.45
N LEU A 237 -7.95 -2.05 22.87
CA LEU A 237 -6.81 -1.25 23.34
C LEU A 237 -5.87 -0.79 22.22
N GLY A 238 -6.01 -1.31 20.99
CA GLY A 238 -5.07 -1.04 19.91
C GLY A 238 -4.98 -2.13 18.85
N VAL A 239 -3.99 -1.96 17.96
CA VAL A 239 -3.73 -2.79 16.77
C VAL A 239 -2.35 -3.41 16.87
N LEU A 240 -2.28 -4.74 16.88
CA LEU A 240 -1.04 -5.50 16.74
C LEU A 240 -0.85 -5.93 15.29
N THR A 241 0.28 -5.57 14.68
CA THR A 241 0.68 -6.04 13.36
C THR A 241 1.90 -6.93 13.46
N GLU A 242 1.85 -8.12 12.87
CA GLU A 242 2.90 -9.13 12.89
C GLU A 242 3.27 -9.56 11.46
N TYR A 243 4.57 -9.55 11.14
CA TYR A 243 5.10 -10.11 9.91
C TYR A 243 5.42 -11.59 10.09
N ILE A 244 4.60 -12.43 9.46
CA ILE A 244 4.68 -13.90 9.51
C ILE A 244 5.43 -14.40 8.28
N LYS A 245 6.52 -15.14 8.49
CA LYS A 245 7.32 -15.74 7.43
C LYS A 245 6.61 -16.92 6.80
N VAL A 246 6.76 -17.04 5.47
CA VAL A 246 6.27 -18.18 4.70
C VAL A 246 7.45 -18.89 4.06
N TYR A 247 7.58 -20.17 4.38
CA TYR A 247 8.59 -21.08 3.83
C TYR A 247 7.91 -22.38 3.39
N LEU A 248 8.35 -22.92 2.26
CA LEU A 248 8.09 -24.32 1.92
C LEU A 248 8.91 -25.23 2.85
N PRO A 249 8.50 -26.48 3.09
CA PRO A 249 9.26 -27.40 3.94
C PRO A 249 10.73 -27.56 3.51
N SER A 250 11.02 -27.49 2.21
CA SER A 250 12.39 -27.56 1.68
C SER A 250 13.22 -26.28 1.87
N GLN A 251 12.60 -25.19 2.33
CA GLN A 251 13.22 -23.88 2.55
C GLN A 251 13.43 -23.57 4.03
N GLU A 252 12.94 -24.42 4.94
CA GLU A 252 13.18 -24.29 6.37
C GLU A 252 14.63 -24.68 6.72
N THR A 253 15.19 -24.02 7.73
CA THR A 253 16.52 -24.28 8.29
C THR A 253 16.45 -24.24 9.81
N GLY A 254 17.52 -24.61 10.52
CA GLY A 254 17.54 -24.51 11.98
C GLY A 254 17.32 -23.10 12.55
N ALA A 255 17.44 -22.05 11.72
CA ALA A 255 17.21 -20.66 12.11
C ALA A 255 15.98 -20.02 11.41
N ARG A 256 15.30 -20.75 10.52
CA ARG A 256 14.17 -20.22 9.73
C ARG A 256 13.09 -21.28 9.60
N HIS A 257 11.93 -21.00 10.18
CA HIS A 257 10.79 -21.90 10.15
C HIS A 257 9.58 -21.20 9.56
N ASN A 258 8.72 -22.00 8.94
CA ASN A 258 7.44 -21.49 8.46
C ASN A 258 6.62 -20.99 9.66
N LYS A 259 5.93 -19.85 9.48
CA LYS A 259 5.13 -19.13 10.50
C LYS A 259 5.93 -18.37 11.56
N ASP A 260 7.25 -18.26 11.43
CA ASP A 260 8.02 -17.41 12.33
C ASP A 260 7.55 -15.96 12.26
N ILE A 261 7.48 -15.30 13.43
CA ILE A 261 7.20 -13.87 13.52
C ILE A 261 8.53 -13.13 13.37
N ALA A 262 8.78 -12.58 12.18
CA ALA A 262 10.02 -11.85 11.90
C ALA A 262 10.01 -10.42 12.46
N ALA A 263 8.83 -9.80 12.53
CA ALA A 263 8.65 -8.48 13.13
C ALA A 263 7.24 -8.30 13.69
N SER A 264 7.10 -7.42 14.68
CA SER A 264 5.82 -6.97 15.19
C SER A 264 5.88 -5.52 15.63
N TYR A 265 4.74 -4.84 15.63
CA TYR A 265 4.58 -3.53 16.25
C TYR A 265 3.14 -3.35 16.73
N TYR A 266 2.96 -2.51 17.75
CA TYR A 266 1.67 -2.31 18.40
C TYR A 266 1.30 -0.82 18.43
N ILE A 267 0.13 -0.49 17.87
CA ILE A 267 -0.43 0.85 17.88
C ILE A 267 -1.49 0.91 18.99
N PRO A 268 -1.31 1.72 20.04
CA PRO A 268 -2.35 1.91 21.05
C PRO A 268 -3.58 2.62 20.46
N GLU A 269 -4.73 2.49 21.11
CA GLU A 269 -5.98 3.19 20.74
C GLU A 269 -5.75 4.70 20.56
N ASN A 270 -5.13 5.34 21.55
CA ASN A 270 -4.69 6.73 21.46
C ASN A 270 -3.23 6.74 20.99
N TYR A 271 -3.01 7.14 19.74
CA TYR A 271 -1.70 7.23 19.10
C TYR A 271 -1.54 8.61 18.44
N CYS A 272 -0.31 8.99 18.05
CA CYS A 272 0.17 10.20 17.35
C CYS A 272 -0.82 11.33 16.99
N TYR A 273 -2.00 11.04 16.42
CA TYR A 273 -3.07 12.03 16.24
C TYR A 273 -3.64 12.61 17.55
N ASP A 274 -3.61 11.85 18.63
CA ASP A 274 -4.24 12.16 19.93
C ASP A 274 -3.21 12.40 21.05
N THR A 275 -1.92 12.18 20.77
CA THR A 275 -0.86 12.23 21.77
C THR A 275 0.43 12.78 21.19
N LEU A 276 1.39 13.15 22.04
CA LEU A 276 2.75 13.51 21.62
C LEU A 276 3.61 12.28 21.25
N PHE A 277 3.08 11.06 21.38
CA PHE A 277 3.79 9.83 21.01
C PHE A 277 3.71 9.60 19.50
N THR A 278 4.80 9.87 18.81
CA THR A 278 4.85 9.81 17.34
C THR A 278 5.37 8.49 16.79
N ASN A 279 6.06 7.67 17.60
CA ASN A 279 6.75 6.48 17.11
C ASN A 279 6.13 5.19 17.60
N THR A 280 5.95 4.26 16.66
CA THR A 280 5.56 2.87 16.95
C THR A 280 6.75 1.96 16.65
N PRO A 281 7.62 1.66 17.63
CA PRO A 281 8.83 0.90 17.37
C PRO A 281 8.48 -0.51 16.87
N VAL A 282 9.23 -0.95 15.86
CA VAL A 282 9.15 -2.34 15.41
C VAL A 282 10.04 -3.18 16.32
N LEU A 283 9.51 -4.27 16.84
CA LEU A 283 10.29 -5.35 17.45
C LEU A 283 10.56 -6.37 16.34
N TRP A 284 11.82 -6.72 16.08
CA TRP A 284 12.16 -7.67 15.02
C TRP A 284 13.18 -8.69 15.50
N ASN A 285 13.09 -9.90 14.95
CA ASN A 285 14.12 -10.91 15.15
C ASN A 285 15.34 -10.56 14.27
N ALA A 286 16.50 -10.38 14.93
CA ALA A 286 17.75 -9.99 14.29
C ALA A 286 18.26 -11.04 13.29
N ASP A 287 17.86 -12.30 13.42
CA ASP A 287 18.20 -13.38 12.49
C ASP A 287 17.62 -13.13 11.09
N TYR A 288 16.54 -12.33 10.97
CA TYR A 288 16.00 -11.87 9.69
C TYR A 288 16.51 -10.48 9.26
N GLY A 289 17.29 -9.80 10.11
CA GLY A 289 17.80 -8.45 9.85
C GLY A 289 19.22 -8.42 9.28
N ARG A 290 20.02 -9.47 9.49
CA ARG A 290 21.45 -9.54 9.10
C ARG A 290 21.71 -9.99 7.66
N GLU A 291 20.68 -10.06 6.82
CA GLU A 291 20.81 -10.47 5.42
C GLU A 291 21.08 -9.30 4.46
N LEU A 292 21.59 -8.18 4.98
CA LEU A 292 22.27 -7.17 4.17
C LEU A 292 23.67 -7.70 3.84
N ILE A 293 23.83 -8.32 2.68
CA ILE A 293 25.16 -8.51 2.10
C ILE A 293 25.64 -7.09 1.73
N TYR A 294 26.49 -6.51 2.58
CA TYR A 294 27.27 -5.34 2.22
C TYR A 294 28.00 -5.62 0.89
N PRO A 295 28.14 -4.63 -0.01
CA PRO A 295 28.97 -4.79 -1.19
C PRO A 295 30.36 -5.24 -0.72
N ASN A 296 30.71 -6.45 -1.13
CA ASN A 296 32.03 -7.06 -1.13
C ASN A 296 33.14 -6.12 -0.60
N PRO A 297 33.67 -6.30 0.63
CA PRO A 297 34.96 -5.74 0.95
C PRO A 297 35.95 -6.52 0.10
N SER A 298 36.36 -5.94 -1.03
CA SER A 298 37.61 -6.35 -1.65
C SER A 298 38.66 -6.42 -0.55
N CYS A 299 39.21 -7.61 -0.35
CA CYS A 299 40.30 -7.89 0.57
C CYS A 299 41.49 -6.98 0.27
N GLY A 300 41.53 -5.83 0.93
CA GLY A 300 42.75 -5.07 1.19
C GLY A 300 43.22 -5.46 2.58
N GLU A 301 44.33 -6.20 2.63
CA GLU A 301 45.00 -6.61 3.86
C GLU A 301 45.21 -5.42 4.82
N ILE A 302 44.93 -5.62 6.11
CA ILE A 302 45.64 -4.90 7.17
C ILE A 302 46.07 -5.91 8.23
N LYS A 303 47.38 -6.11 8.31
CA LYS A 303 48.06 -6.84 9.38
C LYS A 303 48.01 -6.02 10.67
N ILE A 304 47.57 -6.65 11.76
CA ILE A 304 48.32 -6.73 13.03
C ILE A 304 48.12 -8.14 13.57
#